data_AF-A0A942N361-F1
#
_entry.id   AF-A0A942N361-F1
#
_cell.length_a   1.000
_cell.length_b   1.000
_cell.length_c   1.000
_cell.angle_alpha   90.00
_cell.angle_beta   90.00
_cell.angle_gamma   90.00
#
_symmetry.space_group_name_H-M   'P 1'
#
loop_
_entity.id
_entity.type
_entity.pdbx_description
1 polymer ?
#
loop_
_entity_poly.entity_id
_entity_poly.type
_entity_poly.pdbx_seq_one_letter_code
_entity_poly.pdbx_strand_id
1 'polypeptide(L)'
;MRKSLLITILFLILPFYSYKNELVGKQAKPSSNLSPSINIPFPDSIFSVSKNSPDFYIVRKDLVKINQENLKLFGNQYNQKLIELNSKLSVLNDSIQKLLQIESNPELRFFDVKDPDIEENRWGIIARNLPFWAYILILVLILYTILISLRFFSIYFQEVSTLEQLEIVSNDFDSYKRNSIEKERKLLRDLIDAKNLIQELKDRDK
;
A
#
# COMPACT_ATOMS: atom_id res chain seq x y z
N MET A 1 -3.91 -6.32 -49.81
CA MET A 1 -2.94 -5.88 -48.78
C MET A 1 -3.49 -4.85 -47.77
N ARG A 2 -4.29 -3.83 -48.18
CA ARG A 2 -4.75 -2.77 -47.24
C ARG A 2 -5.63 -3.24 -46.06
N LYS A 3 -6.42 -4.32 -46.22
CA LYS A 3 -7.29 -4.84 -45.15
C LYS A 3 -6.51 -5.53 -44.00
N SER A 4 -5.37 -6.15 -44.30
CA SER A 4 -4.53 -6.80 -43.28
C SER A 4 -3.80 -5.77 -42.42
N LEU A 5 -3.35 -4.66 -43.01
CA LEU A 5 -2.74 -3.54 -42.27
C LEU A 5 -3.73 -2.84 -41.33
N LEU A 6 -5.01 -2.73 -41.72
CA LEU A 6 -6.02 -2.14 -40.84
C LEU A 6 -6.30 -3.01 -39.60
N ILE A 7 -6.28 -4.33 -39.75
CA ILE A 7 -6.52 -5.26 -38.64
C ILE A 7 -5.34 -5.27 -37.66
N THR A 8 -4.10 -5.18 -38.15
CA THR A 8 -2.92 -5.09 -37.27
C THR A 8 -2.86 -3.77 -36.52
N ILE A 9 -3.23 -2.65 -37.15
CA ILE A 9 -3.33 -1.34 -36.49
C ILE A 9 -4.43 -1.35 -35.41
N LEU A 10 -5.60 -1.96 -35.70
CA LEU A 10 -6.69 -2.09 -34.72
C LEU A 10 -6.25 -2.88 -33.47
N PHE A 11 -5.49 -3.96 -33.66
CA PHE A 11 -4.99 -4.80 -32.57
C PHE A 11 -3.95 -4.08 -31.69
N LEU A 12 -3.18 -3.16 -32.26
CA LEU A 12 -2.16 -2.38 -31.55
C LEU A 12 -2.75 -1.25 -30.70
N ILE A 13 -3.91 -0.72 -31.10
CA ILE A 13 -4.58 0.40 -30.41
C ILE A 13 -5.56 -0.10 -29.31
N LEU A 14 -6.09 -1.31 -29.43
CA LEU A 14 -7.03 -1.91 -28.48
C LEU A 14 -6.53 -1.96 -27.01
N PRO A 15 -5.27 -2.29 -26.69
CA PRO A 15 -4.81 -2.27 -25.30
C PRO A 15 -4.73 -0.85 -24.72
N PHE A 16 -4.49 0.18 -25.54
CA PHE A 16 -4.38 1.57 -25.07
C PHE A 16 -5.70 2.14 -24.55
N TYR A 17 -6.85 1.68 -25.07
CA TYR A 17 -8.16 2.13 -24.58
C TYR A 17 -8.49 1.54 -23.20
N SER A 18 -7.97 0.36 -22.86
CA SER A 18 -8.21 -0.26 -21.55
C SER A 18 -7.48 0.46 -20.41
N TYR A 19 -6.36 1.14 -20.69
CA TYR A 19 -5.59 1.89 -19.68
C TYR A 19 -6.22 3.24 -19.29
N LYS A 20 -7.10 3.83 -20.10
CA LYS A 20 -7.67 5.16 -19.78
C LYS A 20 -8.70 5.14 -18.64
N ASN A 21 -9.29 3.99 -18.32
CA ASN A 21 -10.31 3.91 -17.27
C ASN A 21 -9.75 3.68 -15.85
N GLU A 22 -8.43 3.49 -15.68
CA GLU A 22 -7.80 3.30 -14.36
C GLU A 22 -7.05 4.55 -13.84
N LEU A 23 -7.31 5.75 -14.40
CA LEU A 23 -6.62 6.99 -13.99
C LEU A 23 -7.48 8.02 -13.24
N VAL A 24 -8.77 7.76 -12.98
CA VAL A 24 -9.66 8.73 -12.28
C VAL A 24 -9.96 8.34 -10.82
N GLY A 25 -9.49 7.19 -10.32
CA GLY A 25 -9.91 6.63 -9.02
C GLY A 25 -8.85 6.42 -7.94
N LYS A 26 -7.57 6.76 -8.16
CA LYS A 26 -6.54 6.55 -7.15
C LYS A 26 -5.91 7.89 -6.77
N GLN A 27 -6.43 8.50 -5.71
CA GLN A 27 -5.62 9.41 -4.90
C GLN A 27 -4.36 8.64 -4.53
N ALA A 28 -3.23 9.06 -5.10
CA ALA A 28 -1.93 8.63 -4.67
C ALA A 28 -1.81 8.97 -3.17
N LYS A 29 -1.89 7.95 -2.31
CA LYS A 29 -1.18 8.02 -1.04
C LYS A 29 0.26 8.40 -1.42
N PRO A 30 0.82 9.50 -0.90
CA PRO A 30 2.20 9.82 -1.18
C PRO A 30 3.03 8.60 -0.77
N SER A 31 3.73 8.05 -1.76
CA SER A 31 4.83 7.12 -1.58
C SER A 31 5.82 7.80 -0.63
N SER A 32 5.68 7.53 0.67
CA SER A 32 6.67 7.89 1.66
C SER A 32 7.82 6.90 1.54
N ASN A 33 8.61 7.07 0.48
CA ASN A 33 10.02 6.67 0.47
C ASN A 33 10.85 7.62 1.35
N LEU A 34 10.27 8.11 2.45
CA LEU A 34 11.03 8.69 3.54
C LEU A 34 11.54 7.50 4.35
N SER A 35 12.87 7.36 4.37
CA SER A 35 13.70 6.72 5.38
C SER A 35 12.96 5.85 6.41
N PRO A 36 13.37 4.59 6.68
CA PRO A 36 12.78 3.79 7.74
C PRO A 36 12.64 4.65 9.00
N SER A 37 11.38 4.92 9.40
CA SER A 37 11.10 5.81 10.52
C SER A 37 11.75 5.17 11.74
N ILE A 38 12.69 5.88 12.36
CA ILE A 38 13.35 5.46 13.59
C ILE A 38 12.27 5.47 14.67
N ASN A 39 11.60 4.34 14.83
CA ASN A 39 10.49 4.17 15.76
C ASN A 39 11.06 3.56 17.05
N ILE A 40 11.72 4.40 17.83
CA ILE A 40 12.15 4.04 19.19
C ILE A 40 11.07 4.61 20.13
N PRO A 41 10.33 3.77 20.86
CA PRO A 41 9.28 4.24 21.75
C PRO A 41 9.91 5.01 22.92
N PHE A 42 9.71 6.32 22.93
CA PHE A 42 9.97 7.13 24.12
C PHE A 42 8.75 7.05 25.04
N PRO A 43 8.93 6.87 26.36
CA PRO A 43 7.83 6.94 27.31
C PRO A 43 7.25 8.36 27.38
N ASP A 44 5.92 8.49 27.36
CA ASP A 44 5.18 9.76 27.28
C ASP A 44 5.43 10.72 28.46
N SER A 45 5.87 10.21 29.62
CA SER A 45 6.32 11.05 30.74
C SER A 45 7.30 10.31 31.66
N ILE A 46 8.41 10.98 31.99
CA ILE A 46 9.40 10.51 32.97
C ILE A 46 8.98 10.91 34.40
N PHE A 47 8.18 11.96 34.51
CA PHE A 47 7.74 12.57 35.76
C PHE A 47 6.33 12.11 36.09
N SER A 48 6.14 11.57 37.30
CA SER A 48 4.81 11.32 37.86
C SER A 48 4.62 12.10 39.15
N VAL A 49 3.40 12.60 39.40
CA VAL A 49 3.08 13.32 40.64
C VAL A 49 3.13 12.33 41.82
N SER A 50 3.80 12.71 42.91
CA SER A 50 3.84 11.89 44.13
C SER A 50 2.45 11.79 44.74
N LYS A 51 1.98 10.56 45.00
CA LYS A 51 0.71 10.33 45.71
C LYS A 51 0.71 10.88 47.13
N ASN A 52 1.88 11.07 47.73
CA ASN A 52 2.03 11.45 49.14
C ASN A 52 2.42 12.91 49.35
N SER A 53 2.78 13.64 48.29
CA SER A 53 3.11 15.07 48.38
C SER A 53 2.83 15.73 47.03
N PRO A 54 1.74 16.50 46.90
CA PRO A 54 1.31 17.04 45.60
C PRO A 54 2.32 18.02 44.99
N ASP A 55 3.24 18.56 45.80
CA ASP A 55 4.28 19.51 45.36
C ASP A 55 5.56 18.85 44.83
N PHE A 56 5.66 17.51 44.85
CA PHE A 56 6.86 16.79 44.44
C PHE A 56 6.62 15.83 43.28
N TYR A 57 7.48 15.90 42.27
CA TYR A 57 7.52 14.97 41.15
C TYR A 57 8.47 13.81 41.45
N ILE A 58 8.01 12.59 41.20
CA ILE A 58 8.82 11.37 41.30
C ILE A 58 9.35 11.03 39.92
N VAL A 59 10.66 10.81 39.86
CA VAL A 59 11.33 10.24 38.69
C VAL A 59 11.65 8.79 38.99
N ARG A 60 11.10 7.88 38.18
CA ARG A 60 11.42 6.46 38.31
C ARG A 60 12.76 6.15 37.65
N LYS A 61 13.68 5.51 38.39
CA LYS A 61 15.06 5.24 37.94
C LYS A 61 15.13 4.31 36.73
N ASP A 62 14.19 3.37 36.63
CA ASP A 62 14.00 2.47 35.49
C ASP A 62 13.70 3.24 34.19
N LEU A 63 12.78 4.22 34.22
CA LEU A 63 12.45 5.05 33.06
C LEU A 63 13.63 5.91 32.58
N VAL A 64 14.42 6.44 33.52
CA VAL A 64 15.63 7.20 33.19
C VAL A 64 16.65 6.31 32.49
N LYS A 65 16.84 5.08 32.97
CA LYS A 65 17.75 4.11 32.37
C LYS A 65 17.31 3.73 30.96
N ILE A 66 16.03 3.42 30.77
CA ILE A 66 15.44 3.11 29.45
C ILE A 66 15.64 4.29 28.48
N ASN A 67 15.43 5.52 28.92
CA ASN A 67 15.67 6.69 28.08
C ASN A 67 17.14 6.91 27.72
N GLN A 68 18.06 6.68 28.65
CA GLN A 68 19.49 6.75 28.36
C GLN A 68 19.92 5.69 27.34
N GLU A 69 19.37 4.48 27.44
CA GLU A 69 19.62 3.40 26.47
C GLU A 69 19.03 3.75 25.11
N ASN A 70 17.79 4.26 25.06
CA ASN A 70 17.15 4.72 23.83
C ASN A 70 17.91 5.86 23.15
N LEU A 71 18.41 6.84 23.91
CA LEU A 71 19.23 7.93 23.37
C LEU A 71 20.55 7.44 22.78
N LYS A 72 21.19 6.45 23.42
CA LYS A 72 22.41 5.81 22.89
C LYS A 72 22.13 5.06 21.59
N LEU A 73 21.04 4.29 21.56
CA LEU A 73 20.62 3.57 20.35
C LEU A 73 20.30 4.52 19.21
N PHE A 74 19.58 5.61 19.50
CA PHE A 74 19.28 6.67 18.54
C PHE A 74 20.56 7.31 17.98
N GLY A 75 21.49 7.71 18.85
CA GLY A 75 22.78 8.26 18.44
C GLY A 75 23.59 7.32 17.54
N ASN A 76 23.63 6.03 17.89
CA ASN A 76 24.33 5.02 17.10
C ASN A 76 23.71 4.82 15.71
N GLN A 77 22.38 4.80 15.61
CA GLN A 77 21.68 4.68 14.34
C GLN A 77 21.91 5.92 13.44
N TYR A 78 21.91 7.12 14.02
CA TYR A 78 22.25 8.35 13.28
C TYR A 78 23.69 8.34 12.78
N ASN A 79 24.64 7.90 13.61
CA ASN A 79 26.05 7.77 13.21
C ASN A 79 26.22 6.76 12.07
N GLN A 80 25.55 5.62 12.12
CA GLN A 80 25.56 4.65 11.02
C GLN A 80 25.00 5.25 9.72
N LYS A 81 23.91 6.00 9.81
CA LYS A 81 23.32 6.68 8.65
C LYS A 81 24.25 7.76 8.09
N LEU A 82 24.97 8.50 8.93
CA LEU A 82 25.98 9.47 8.50
C LEU A 82 27.15 8.78 7.78
N ILE A 83 27.63 7.64 8.29
CA ILE A 83 28.68 6.85 7.64
C ILE A 83 28.21 6.35 6.27
N GLU A 84 26.98 5.82 6.19
CA GLU A 84 26.39 5.35 4.92
C GLU A 84 26.20 6.50 3.91
N LEU A 85 25.79 7.68 4.38
CA LEU A 85 25.62 8.83 3.50
C LEU A 85 26.97 9.35 2.97
N ASN A 86 27.99 9.38 3.83
CA ASN A 86 29.34 9.76 3.45
C ASN A 86 29.97 8.75 2.47
N SER A 87 29.72 7.46 2.63
CA SER A 87 30.21 6.45 1.67
C SER A 87 29.53 6.61 0.30
N LYS A 88 28.22 6.88 0.26
CA LYS A 88 27.49 7.19 -0.99
C LYS A 88 28.02 8.47 -1.66
N LEU A 89 28.30 9.52 -0.88
CA LEU A 89 28.90 10.75 -1.39
C LEU A 89 30.30 10.51 -1.97
N SER A 90 31.13 9.69 -1.31
CA SER A 90 32.45 9.31 -1.82
C SER A 90 32.36 8.61 -3.17
N VAL A 91 31.48 7.61 -3.30
CA VAL A 91 31.27 6.86 -4.56
C VAL A 91 30.79 7.78 -5.69
N LEU A 92 29.92 8.74 -5.36
CA LEU A 92 29.41 9.70 -6.32
C LEU A 92 30.51 10.68 -6.78
N ASN A 93 31.34 11.17 -5.86
CA ASN A 93 32.51 11.98 -6.18
C ASN A 93 33.53 11.24 -7.05
N ASP A 94 33.81 9.96 -6.77
CA ASP A 94 34.71 9.13 -7.58
C ASP A 94 34.16 8.96 -9.00
N SER A 95 32.84 8.81 -9.13
CA SER A 95 32.16 8.70 -10.43
C SER A 95 32.22 10.01 -11.21
N ILE A 96 32.04 11.16 -10.54
CA ILE A 96 32.20 12.48 -11.15
C ILE A 96 33.65 12.68 -11.61
N GLN A 97 34.65 12.31 -10.81
CA GLN A 97 36.05 12.41 -11.20
C GLN A 97 36.38 11.55 -12.42
N LYS A 98 35.83 10.34 -12.50
CA LYS A 98 35.99 9.46 -13.68
C LYS A 98 35.36 10.09 -14.93
N LEU A 99 34.16 10.67 -14.81
CA LEU A 99 33.51 11.36 -15.94
C LEU A 99 34.30 12.58 -16.40
N LEU A 100 34.81 13.39 -15.47
CA LEU A 100 35.66 14.54 -15.78
C LEU A 100 36.99 14.12 -16.43
N GLN A 101 37.58 12.99 -16.02
CA GLN A 101 38.78 12.43 -16.66
C GLN A 101 38.50 11.99 -18.10
N ILE A 102 37.34 11.36 -18.35
CA ILE A 102 36.88 10.95 -19.69
C ILE A 102 36.63 12.19 -20.59
N GLU A 103 36.15 13.29 -20.01
CA GLU A 103 35.91 14.54 -20.73
C GLU A 103 37.20 15.31 -21.02
N SER A 104 38.20 15.26 -20.12
CA SER A 104 39.50 15.93 -20.30
C SER A 104 40.46 15.25 -21.28
N ASN A 105 40.11 14.09 -21.83
CA ASN A 105 40.97 13.31 -22.72
C ASN A 105 40.37 13.20 -24.14
N PRO A 106 40.50 14.23 -24.99
CA PRO A 106 39.92 14.23 -26.35
C PRO A 106 40.62 13.27 -27.33
N GLU A 107 41.77 12.69 -26.97
CA GLU A 107 42.55 11.81 -27.88
C GLU A 107 42.04 10.37 -27.96
N LEU A 108 41.17 9.93 -27.04
CA LEU A 108 40.54 8.60 -27.10
C LEU A 108 39.31 8.55 -28.03
N ARG A 109 38.96 9.65 -28.71
CA ARG A 109 37.79 9.74 -29.60
C ARG A 109 38.11 9.58 -31.10
N PHE A 110 39.37 9.37 -31.49
CA PHE A 110 39.75 9.42 -32.92
C PHE A 110 40.43 8.16 -33.50
N PHE A 111 40.54 7.06 -32.76
CA PHE A 111 40.94 5.78 -33.33
C PHE A 111 39.80 4.77 -33.20
N ASP A 112 39.38 4.25 -34.36
CA ASP A 112 38.21 3.39 -34.61
C ASP A 112 36.85 4.04 -34.38
N VAL A 113 36.27 4.60 -35.45
CA VAL A 113 35.12 4.01 -36.18
C VAL A 113 34.93 4.84 -37.46
N LYS A 114 35.59 4.41 -38.55
CA LYS A 114 35.16 4.74 -39.92
C LYS A 114 34.38 3.55 -40.45
N ASP A 115 33.15 3.36 -39.98
CA ASP A 115 32.18 2.48 -40.63
C ASP A 115 30.88 3.26 -40.87
N PRO A 116 30.61 3.68 -42.12
CA PRO A 116 29.36 4.36 -42.47
C PRO A 116 28.11 3.46 -42.42
N ASP A 117 28.23 2.19 -42.03
CA ASP A 117 27.14 1.18 -42.08
C ASP A 117 26.28 1.10 -40.79
N ILE A 118 26.60 1.87 -39.75
CA ILE A 118 25.99 1.69 -38.42
C ILE A 118 24.60 2.36 -38.30
N GLU A 119 24.29 3.36 -39.13
CA GLU A 119 22.98 4.04 -39.05
C GLU A 119 21.86 3.33 -39.83
N GLU A 120 22.16 2.62 -40.94
CA GLU A 120 21.15 1.84 -41.69
C GLU A 120 20.81 0.48 -41.04
N ASN A 121 21.69 -0.06 -40.17
CA ASN A 121 21.54 -1.45 -39.70
C ASN A 121 20.62 -1.63 -38.47
N ARG A 122 20.18 -0.55 -37.82
CA ARG A 122 19.26 -0.68 -36.66
C ARG A 122 17.89 -1.21 -37.05
N TRP A 123 17.43 -0.92 -38.28
CA TRP A 123 16.20 -1.46 -38.84
C TRP A 123 16.39 -2.86 -39.47
N GLY A 124 17.59 -3.15 -39.99
CA GLY A 124 17.94 -4.44 -40.59
C GLY A 124 18.01 -5.60 -39.59
N ILE A 125 18.51 -5.36 -38.37
CA ILE A 125 18.59 -6.37 -37.30
C ILE A 125 17.19 -6.79 -36.81
N ILE A 126 16.24 -5.85 -36.77
CA ILE A 126 14.84 -6.12 -36.40
C ILE A 126 14.15 -6.94 -37.50
N ALA A 127 14.43 -6.65 -38.77
CA ALA A 127 13.84 -7.36 -39.91
C ALA A 127 14.35 -8.80 -40.07
N ARG A 128 15.65 -9.06 -39.80
CA ARG A 128 16.24 -10.41 -39.92
C ARG A 128 15.76 -11.38 -38.82
N ASN A 129 15.41 -10.85 -37.64
CA ASN A 129 15.00 -11.64 -36.48
C ASN A 129 13.49 -11.57 -36.19
N LEU A 130 12.69 -11.14 -37.15
CA LEU A 130 11.21 -11.07 -37.09
C LEU A 130 10.53 -12.30 -36.45
N PRO A 131 10.90 -13.57 -36.77
CA PRO A 131 10.29 -14.72 -36.12
C PRO A 131 10.61 -14.80 -34.62
N PHE A 132 11.85 -14.48 -34.21
CA PHE A 132 12.25 -14.49 -32.79
C PHE A 132 11.46 -13.45 -31.97
N TRP A 133 11.29 -12.25 -32.52
CA TRP A 133 10.48 -11.20 -31.88
C TRP A 133 8.99 -11.57 -31.84
N ALA A 134 8.47 -12.29 -32.83
CA ALA A 134 7.10 -12.81 -32.81
C ALA A 134 6.89 -13.83 -31.69
N TYR A 135 7.86 -14.73 -31.45
CA TYR A 135 7.80 -15.67 -30.33
C TYR A 135 7.83 -14.96 -28.97
N ILE A 136 8.67 -13.93 -28.81
CA ILE A 136 8.70 -13.11 -27.59
C ILE A 136 7.37 -12.40 -27.37
N LEU A 137 6.77 -11.83 -28.42
CA LEU A 137 5.48 -11.15 -28.32
C LEU A 137 4.37 -12.14 -27.89
N ILE A 138 4.36 -13.34 -28.46
CA ILE A 138 3.43 -14.41 -28.07
C ILE A 138 3.64 -14.84 -26.61
N LEU A 139 4.89 -14.98 -26.16
CA LEU A 139 5.20 -15.31 -24.78
C LEU A 139 4.70 -14.23 -23.81
N VAL A 140 4.93 -12.95 -24.14
CA VAL A 140 4.44 -11.80 -23.36
C VAL A 140 2.91 -11.77 -23.34
N LEU A 141 2.24 -12.08 -24.46
CA LEU A 141 0.79 -12.12 -24.53
C LEU A 141 0.20 -13.22 -23.64
N ILE A 142 0.82 -14.41 -23.65
CA ILE A 142 0.44 -15.52 -22.77
C ILE A 142 0.64 -15.16 -21.29
N LEU A 143 1.78 -14.53 -20.96
CA LEU A 143 2.02 -14.10 -19.59
C LEU A 143 0.99 -13.05 -19.13
N TYR A 144 0.66 -12.11 -20.03
CA TYR A 144 -0.34 -11.08 -19.76
C TYR A 144 -1.74 -11.67 -19.52
N THR A 145 -2.18 -12.64 -20.34
CA THR A 145 -3.49 -13.27 -20.15
C THR A 145 -3.56 -14.07 -18.85
N ILE A 146 -2.48 -14.74 -18.46
CA ILE A 146 -2.39 -15.45 -17.17
C ILE A 146 -2.52 -14.46 -16.00
N LEU A 147 -1.78 -13.35 -16.03
CA LEU A 147 -1.83 -12.32 -14.98
C LEU A 147 -3.22 -11.70 -14.86
N ILE A 148 -3.87 -11.42 -16.00
CA ILE A 148 -5.25 -10.92 -16.03
C ILE A 148 -6.20 -11.95 -15.42
N SER A 149 -6.10 -13.23 -15.84
CA SER A 149 -6.98 -14.29 -15.38
C SER A 149 -6.88 -14.51 -13.87
N LEU A 150 -5.66 -14.52 -13.32
CA LEU A 150 -5.43 -14.63 -11.88
C LEU A 150 -6.02 -13.44 -11.11
N ARG A 151 -5.89 -12.22 -11.64
CA ARG A 151 -6.47 -11.02 -11.03
C ARG A 151 -8.00 -11.09 -11.03
N PHE A 152 -8.63 -11.48 -12.14
CA PHE A 152 -10.08 -11.64 -12.21
C PHE A 152 -10.60 -12.74 -11.29
N PHE A 153 -9.90 -13.88 -11.23
CA PHE A 153 -10.26 -14.97 -10.33
C PHE A 153 -10.21 -14.53 -8.86
N SER A 154 -9.15 -13.81 -8.46
CA SER A 154 -9.04 -13.27 -7.10
C SER A 154 -10.17 -12.30 -6.75
N ILE A 155 -10.55 -11.43 -7.69
CA ILE A 155 -11.63 -10.46 -7.48
C ILE A 155 -12.97 -11.20 -7.36
N TYR A 156 -13.24 -12.16 -8.25
CA TYR A 156 -14.49 -12.93 -8.23
C TYR A 156 -14.68 -13.70 -6.91
N PHE A 157 -13.63 -14.36 -6.41
CA PHE A 157 -13.70 -15.06 -5.12
C PHE A 157 -13.94 -14.10 -3.95
N GLN A 158 -13.30 -12.92 -4.00
CA GLN A 158 -13.52 -11.91 -2.98
C GLN A 158 -14.95 -11.39 -3.01
N GLU A 159 -15.49 -11.08 -4.19
CA GLU A 159 -16.87 -10.62 -4.36
C GLU A 159 -17.90 -11.65 -3.86
N VAL A 160 -17.75 -12.94 -4.23
CA VAL A 160 -18.63 -14.01 -3.74
C VAL A 160 -18.62 -14.10 -2.22
N SER A 161 -17.44 -14.06 -1.60
CA SER A 161 -17.33 -14.09 -0.13
C SER A 161 -17.96 -12.86 0.54
N THR A 162 -17.90 -11.69 -0.10
CA THR A 162 -18.54 -10.48 0.44
C THR A 162 -20.06 -10.53 0.30
N LEU A 163 -20.59 -11.14 -0.76
CA LEU A 163 -22.03 -11.33 -0.94
C LEU A 163 -22.59 -12.30 0.10
N GLU A 164 -21.88 -13.40 0.37
CA GLU A 164 -22.26 -14.37 1.41
C GLU A 164 -22.24 -13.72 2.81
N GLN A 165 -21.22 -12.92 3.12
CA GLN A 165 -21.17 -12.17 4.39
C GLN A 165 -22.31 -11.14 4.49
N LEU A 166 -22.67 -10.49 3.38
CA LEU A 166 -23.78 -9.54 3.35
C LEU A 166 -25.12 -10.25 3.63
N GLU A 167 -25.32 -11.45 3.08
CA GLU A 167 -26.51 -12.26 3.33
C GLU A 167 -26.62 -12.69 4.80
N ILE A 168 -25.51 -13.15 5.40
CA ILE A 168 -25.45 -13.51 6.82
C ILE A 168 -25.80 -12.30 7.70
N VAL A 169 -25.19 -11.15 7.45
CA VAL A 169 -25.45 -9.91 8.22
C VAL A 169 -26.90 -9.46 8.05
N SER A 170 -27.48 -9.58 6.86
CA SER A 170 -28.89 -9.25 6.62
C SER A 170 -29.81 -10.17 7.43
N ASN A 171 -29.52 -11.47 7.45
CA ASN A 171 -30.32 -12.44 8.21
C ASN A 171 -30.21 -12.22 9.73
N ASP A 172 -29.00 -11.91 10.22
CA ASP A 172 -28.77 -11.56 11.62
C ASP A 172 -29.52 -10.29 12.02
N PHE A 173 -29.57 -9.28 11.13
CA PHE A 173 -30.30 -8.05 11.36
C PHE A 173 -31.82 -8.29 11.44
N ASP A 174 -32.37 -9.12 10.55
CA ASP A 174 -33.78 -9.48 10.58
C ASP A 174 -34.15 -10.28 11.83
N SER A 175 -33.29 -11.21 12.26
CA SER A 175 -33.44 -11.94 13.51
C SER A 175 -33.40 -11.00 14.72
N TYR A 176 -32.44 -10.08 14.76
CA TYR A 176 -32.34 -9.07 15.82
C TYR A 176 -33.59 -8.19 15.88
N LYS A 177 -34.08 -7.73 14.73
CA LYS A 177 -35.31 -6.93 14.64
C LYS A 177 -36.52 -7.67 15.19
N ARG A 178 -36.70 -8.95 14.84
CA ARG A 178 -37.78 -9.79 15.39
C ARG A 178 -37.67 -9.93 16.90
N ASN A 179 -36.48 -10.27 17.39
CA ASN A 179 -36.22 -10.41 18.83
C ASN A 179 -36.44 -9.11 19.60
N SER A 180 -36.09 -7.96 19.02
CA SER A 180 -36.34 -6.65 19.63
C SER A 180 -37.83 -6.36 19.75
N ILE A 181 -38.60 -6.59 18.68
CA ILE A 181 -40.06 -6.39 18.68
C ILE A 181 -40.73 -7.32 19.68
N GLU A 182 -40.29 -8.57 19.79
CA GLU A 182 -40.83 -9.52 20.78
C GLU A 182 -40.53 -9.07 22.22
N LYS A 183 -39.33 -8.57 22.49
CA LYS A 183 -38.97 -7.99 23.79
C LYS A 183 -39.83 -6.77 24.12
N GLU A 184 -40.03 -5.86 23.17
CA GLU A 184 -40.90 -4.69 23.34
C GLU A 184 -42.34 -5.10 23.64
N ARG A 185 -42.89 -6.07 22.91
CA ARG A 185 -44.24 -6.61 23.16
C ARG A 185 -44.37 -7.26 24.53
N LYS A 186 -43.34 -7.99 24.96
CA LYS A 186 -43.32 -8.60 26.29
C LYS A 186 -43.28 -7.54 27.39
N LEU A 187 -42.40 -6.54 27.26
CA LEU A 187 -42.31 -5.42 28.20
C LEU A 187 -43.63 -4.64 28.28
N LEU A 188 -44.30 -4.40 27.15
CA LEU A 188 -45.62 -3.75 27.13
C LEU A 188 -46.68 -4.57 27.88
N ARG A 189 -46.67 -5.89 27.72
CA ARG A 189 -47.58 -6.79 28.45
C ARG A 189 -47.31 -6.75 29.96
N ASP A 190 -46.04 -6.87 30.35
CA ASP A 190 -45.64 -6.83 31.76
C ASP A 190 -46.03 -5.48 32.41
N LEU A 191 -45.94 -4.36 31.66
CA LEU A 191 -46.34 -3.03 32.13
C LEU A 191 -47.85 -2.92 32.31
N ILE A 192 -48.64 -3.48 31.40
CA ILE A 192 -50.12 -3.52 31.51
C ILE A 192 -50.53 -4.38 32.70
N ASP A 193 -49.93 -5.57 32.85
CA ASP A 193 -50.24 -6.48 33.96
C ASP A 193 -49.89 -5.86 35.31
N ALA A 194 -48.72 -5.19 35.41
CA ALA A 194 -48.34 -4.46 36.62
C ALA A 194 -49.30 -3.30 36.93
N LYS A 195 -49.76 -2.56 35.92
CA LYS A 195 -50.75 -1.49 36.10
C LYS A 195 -52.09 -2.02 36.60
N ASN A 196 -52.58 -3.11 36.02
CA ASN A 196 -53.84 -3.75 36.43
C ASN A 196 -53.75 -4.25 37.87
N LEU A 197 -52.64 -4.88 38.24
CA LEU A 197 -52.39 -5.36 39.60
C LEU A 197 -52.39 -4.20 40.62
N ILE A 198 -51.71 -3.09 40.32
CA ILE A 198 -51.73 -1.89 41.18
C ILE A 198 -53.15 -1.34 41.34
N GLN A 199 -53.95 -1.36 40.26
CA GLN A 199 -55.32 -0.87 40.31
C GLN A 199 -56.24 -1.79 41.14
N GLU A 200 -56.11 -3.11 41.01
CA GLU A 200 -56.82 -4.07 41.87
C GLU A 200 -56.47 -3.90 43.35
N LEU A 201 -55.18 -3.69 43.67
CA LEU A 201 -54.75 -3.44 45.05
C LEU A 201 -55.37 -2.13 45.60
N LYS A 202 -55.40 -1.08 44.78
CA LYS A 202 -56.01 0.20 45.14
C LYS A 202 -57.53 0.09 45.38
N ASP A 203 -58.21 -0.76 44.61
CA ASP A 203 -59.64 -0.98 44.75
C ASP A 203 -59.98 -1.88 45.96
N ARG A 204 -59.04 -2.73 46.43
CA ARG A 204 -59.20 -3.51 47.67
C ARG A 204 -59.01 -2.70 48.96
N ASP A 205 -58.19 -1.64 48.91
CA ASP A 205 -57.93 -0.77 50.06
C ASP A 205 -59.01 0.31 50.29
N LYS A 206 -60.04 0.36 49.43
CA LYS A 206 -61.21 1.26 49.54
C LYS A 206 -62.44 0.54 50.07
#